data_AF-A0A6J1WSZ8-F1
#
_entry.id   AF-A0A6J1WSZ8-F1
#
_cell.length_a   1.000
_cell.length_b   1.000
_cell.length_c   1.000
_cell.angle_alpha   90.00
_cell.angle_beta   90.00
_cell.angle_gamma   90.00
#
_symmetry.space_group_name_H-M   'P 1'
#
loop_
_entity.id
_entity.type
_entity.pdbx_description
1 polymer ?
#
loop_
_entity_poly.entity_id
_entity_poly.type
_entity_poly.pdbx_seq_one_letter_code
_entity_poly.pdbx_strand_id
1 'polypeptide(L)'
;MRWSLAVVIVSALFMVVRSETGSCPPTLPVDICEGRCGPNRPCNSTQLCCPTACGGAMCVDPMTKRHFINLVKKGRCPEFPRGVWVCTHTCTSDSDCPRALKCCPNRCGALACQKPDADEEPAEEPA
;
A
#
# COMPACT_ATOMS: atom_id res chain seq x y z
N MET A 1 51.17 1.83 -17.26
CA MET A 1 50.40 1.92 -16.00
C MET A 1 49.22 2.93 -16.01
N ARG A 2 49.24 4.04 -16.76
CA ARG A 2 48.17 5.09 -16.69
C ARG A 2 46.78 4.66 -17.20
N TRP A 3 46.72 3.71 -18.14
CA TRP A 3 45.45 3.15 -18.63
C TRP A 3 44.74 2.27 -17.60
N SER A 4 45.48 1.54 -16.76
CA SER A 4 44.92 0.67 -15.72
C SER A 4 44.20 1.46 -14.63
N LEU A 5 44.71 2.65 -14.27
CA LEU A 5 44.05 3.54 -13.31
C LEU A 5 42.74 4.12 -13.86
N ALA A 6 42.69 4.50 -15.14
CA ALA A 6 41.48 5.01 -15.77
C ALA A 6 40.36 3.94 -15.82
N VAL A 7 40.70 2.68 -16.10
CA VAL A 7 39.75 1.57 -16.11
C VAL A 7 39.18 1.29 -14.70
N VAL A 8 40.01 1.39 -13.66
CA VAL A 8 39.58 1.21 -12.26
C VAL A 8 38.68 2.36 -11.78
N ILE A 9 38.91 3.58 -12.24
CA ILE A 9 38.06 4.74 -11.91
C ILE A 9 36.69 4.64 -12.59
N VAL A 10 36.64 4.19 -13.86
CA VAL A 10 35.39 3.99 -14.60
C VAL A 10 34.56 2.83 -14.02
N SER A 11 35.19 1.76 -13.56
CA SER A 11 34.49 0.65 -12.89
C SER A 11 33.98 1.02 -11.50
N ALA A 12 34.72 1.85 -10.75
CA ALA A 12 34.27 2.37 -9.45
C ALA A 12 33.07 3.33 -9.55
N LEU A 13 32.99 4.13 -10.63
CA LEU A 13 31.85 5.01 -10.90
C LEU A 13 30.55 4.22 -11.22
N PHE A 14 30.66 3.02 -11.79
CA PHE A 14 29.50 2.17 -12.09
C PHE A 14 28.90 1.44 -10.88
N MET A 15 29.62 1.34 -9.76
CA MET A 15 29.16 0.59 -8.57
C MET A 15 28.23 1.38 -7.65
N VAL A 16 28.04 2.68 -7.86
CA VAL A 16 27.34 3.54 -6.91
C VAL A 16 25.96 3.91 -7.45
N VAL A 17 24.94 3.59 -6.65
CA VAL A 17 23.51 3.87 -6.79
C VAL A 17 22.68 2.81 -7.53
N ARG A 18 22.51 1.63 -6.90
CA ARG A 18 21.21 0.93 -7.00
C ARG A 18 20.23 1.68 -6.11
N SER A 19 19.56 2.69 -6.66
CA SER A 19 18.45 3.35 -5.95
C SER A 19 17.27 2.38 -5.98
N GLU A 20 17.01 1.69 -4.87
CA GLU A 20 15.76 0.95 -4.74
C GLU A 20 14.61 1.96 -4.82
N THR A 21 13.82 1.88 -5.88
CA THR A 21 12.78 2.85 -6.18
C THR A 21 11.61 2.69 -5.23
N GLY A 22 11.45 3.63 -4.30
CA GLY A 22 10.29 3.68 -3.42
C GLY A 22 10.53 4.48 -2.15
N SER A 23 9.55 4.47 -1.26
CA SER A 23 9.64 5.09 0.05
C SER A 23 9.03 4.17 1.09
N CYS A 24 9.61 4.17 2.28
CA CYS A 24 9.07 3.42 3.41
C CYS A 24 7.69 3.96 3.82
N PRO A 25 6.78 3.09 4.29
CA PRO A 25 5.59 3.52 5.01
C PRO A 25 5.95 4.42 6.21
N PRO A 26 5.06 5.34 6.63
CA PRO A 26 5.17 5.92 7.96
C PRO A 26 5.16 4.78 8.98
N THR A 27 5.97 4.92 10.02
CA THR A 27 6.39 3.86 10.95
C THR A 27 5.28 2.86 11.25
N LEU A 28 5.49 1.60 10.85
CA LEU A 28 4.50 0.56 11.10
C LEU A 28 4.37 0.31 12.62
N PRO A 29 3.16 0.03 13.14
CA PRO A 29 2.93 -0.30 14.54
C PRO A 29 3.36 -1.75 14.83
N VAL A 30 4.63 -2.08 14.57
CA VAL A 30 5.21 -3.40 14.82
C VAL A 30 6.43 -3.27 15.72
N ASP A 31 6.43 -4.00 16.83
CA ASP A 31 7.48 -3.99 17.85
C ASP A 31 8.60 -4.98 17.49
N ILE A 32 9.20 -4.82 16.31
CA ILE A 32 10.36 -5.60 15.89
C ILE A 32 11.61 -4.78 16.13
N CYS A 33 12.35 -5.05 17.20
CA CYS A 33 13.47 -4.20 17.62
C CYS A 33 14.83 -4.67 17.10
N GLU A 34 14.85 -5.82 16.44
CA GLU A 34 16.04 -6.38 15.80
C GLU A 34 16.04 -6.06 14.29
N GLY A 35 17.21 -5.79 13.72
CA GLY A 35 17.39 -5.63 12.28
C GLY A 35 17.27 -6.96 11.53
N ARG A 36 16.10 -7.24 10.96
CA ARG A 36 15.86 -8.39 10.08
C ARG A 36 16.39 -8.17 8.65
N CYS A 37 16.78 -6.94 8.31
CA CYS A 37 17.44 -6.58 7.06
C CYS A 37 18.45 -5.45 7.30
N GLY A 38 19.34 -5.22 6.34
CA GLY A 38 20.35 -4.16 6.42
C GLY A 38 21.39 -4.27 5.31
N PRO A 39 22.53 -3.58 5.43
CA PRO A 39 23.56 -3.56 4.39
C PRO A 39 24.10 -4.95 4.00
N ASN A 40 24.23 -5.84 4.99
CA ASN A 40 24.75 -7.20 4.81
C ASN A 40 23.65 -8.24 4.56
N ARG A 41 22.38 -7.86 4.71
CA ARG A 41 21.22 -8.74 4.60
C ARG A 41 20.11 -8.00 3.83
N PRO A 42 20.24 -7.92 2.48
CA PRO A 42 19.28 -7.22 1.66
C PRO A 42 17.94 -7.97 1.62
N CYS A 43 16.87 -7.23 1.31
CA CYS A 43 15.55 -7.79 1.08
C CYS A 43 15.46 -8.45 -0.31
N ASN A 44 14.33 -9.11 -0.60
CA ASN A 44 14.04 -9.56 -1.96
C ASN A 44 13.96 -8.34 -2.90
N SER A 45 14.19 -8.54 -4.20
CA SER A 45 14.38 -7.52 -5.23
C SER A 45 13.27 -6.47 -5.41
N THR A 46 12.15 -6.60 -4.69
CA THR A 46 11.01 -5.67 -4.76
C THR A 46 10.64 -5.04 -3.42
N GLN A 47 11.33 -5.41 -2.34
CA GLN A 47 11.05 -4.96 -0.98
C GLN A 47 12.16 -4.05 -0.48
N LEU A 48 11.78 -3.00 0.25
CA LEU A 48 12.70 -2.08 0.91
C LEU A 48 12.97 -2.54 2.34
N CYS A 49 14.20 -2.29 2.82
CA CYS A 49 14.52 -2.41 4.23
C CYS A 49 14.13 -1.13 4.97
N CYS A 50 13.11 -1.19 5.84
CA CYS A 50 12.53 -0.02 6.50
C CYS A 50 12.66 -0.09 8.03
N PRO A 51 12.85 1.05 8.71
CA PRO A 51 12.92 1.09 10.16
C PRO A 51 11.56 0.79 10.81
N THR A 52 11.61 0.13 11.96
CA THR A 52 10.45 -0.17 12.81
C THR A 52 10.35 0.81 13.96
N ALA A 53 9.23 0.80 14.70
CA ALA A 53 8.96 1.74 15.79
C ALA A 53 9.99 1.71 16.93
N CYS A 54 10.58 0.55 17.22
CA CYS A 54 11.55 0.39 18.31
C CYS A 54 13.02 0.35 17.85
N GLY A 55 13.32 0.74 16.60
CA GLY A 55 14.69 0.88 16.10
C GLY A 55 15.28 -0.36 15.44
N GLY A 56 14.48 -1.40 15.19
CA GLY A 56 14.84 -2.50 14.30
C GLY A 56 14.59 -2.14 12.82
N ALA A 57 14.69 -3.14 11.95
CA ALA A 57 14.39 -2.98 10.53
C ALA A 57 13.77 -4.25 9.94
N MET A 58 12.81 -4.11 9.04
CA MET A 58 12.18 -5.23 8.35
C MET A 58 11.96 -4.95 6.86
N CYS A 59 11.88 -6.02 6.07
CA CYS A 59 11.57 -5.94 4.65
C CYS A 59 10.08 -5.67 4.46
N VAL A 60 9.74 -4.60 3.75
CA VAL A 60 8.36 -4.22 3.41
C VAL A 60 8.27 -3.83 1.95
N ASP A 61 7.10 -4.00 1.36
CA ASP A 61 6.83 -3.44 0.05
C ASP A 61 6.86 -1.89 0.09
N PRO A 62 7.36 -1.24 -0.96
CA PRO A 62 7.39 0.22 -1.02
C PRO A 62 5.96 0.78 -1.04
N MET A 63 5.77 2.00 -0.48
CA MET A 63 4.47 2.68 -0.52
C MET A 63 3.92 2.93 -1.93
N THR A 64 4.81 2.96 -2.92
CA THR A 64 4.44 3.08 -4.34
C THR A 64 3.82 1.81 -4.91
N LYS A 65 4.03 0.65 -4.27
CA LYS A 65 3.42 -0.62 -4.67
C LYS A 65 2.06 -0.72 -3.99
N ARG A 66 1.01 -0.41 -4.76
CA ARG A 66 -0.37 -0.69 -4.33
C ARG A 66 -0.55 -2.20 -4.28
N HIS A 67 -0.68 -2.74 -3.08
CA HIS A 67 -1.31 -4.05 -2.92
C HIS A 67 -2.79 -3.86 -3.25
N PHE A 68 -3.21 -4.35 -4.42
CA PHE A 68 -4.63 -4.41 -4.80
C PHE A 68 -5.33 -5.47 -3.97
N ILE A 69 -5.45 -5.23 -2.66
CA ILE A 69 -6.33 -6.02 -1.82
C ILE A 69 -7.74 -5.53 -2.17
N ASN A 70 -8.43 -6.28 -3.03
CA ASN A 70 -9.87 -6.11 -3.22
C ASN A 70 -10.56 -6.61 -1.95
N LEU A 71 -10.49 -5.81 -0.88
CA LEU A 71 -11.16 -6.08 0.37
C LEU A 71 -12.63 -5.72 0.21
N VAL A 72 -13.47 -6.70 -0.12
CA VAL A 72 -14.92 -6.50 -0.20
C VAL A 72 -15.48 -6.42 1.22
N LYS A 73 -15.97 -5.25 1.61
CA LYS A 73 -16.64 -5.07 2.91
C LYS A 73 -18.07 -5.59 2.86
N LYS A 74 -18.60 -6.01 4.02
CA LYS A 74 -20.02 -6.37 4.17
C LYS A 74 -20.94 -5.21 3.75
N GLY A 75 -22.11 -5.55 3.24
CA GLY A 75 -23.12 -4.65 2.72
C GLY A 75 -23.01 -4.44 1.22
N ARG A 76 -24.06 -3.86 0.64
CA ARG A 76 -24.13 -3.47 -0.78
C ARG A 76 -24.02 -1.96 -0.93
N CYS A 77 -23.60 -1.53 -2.13
CA CYS A 77 -23.71 -0.13 -2.47
C CYS A 77 -25.17 0.30 -2.47
N PRO A 78 -25.48 1.50 -1.95
CA PRO A 78 -26.86 1.94 -1.89
C PRO A 78 -27.46 2.08 -3.28
N GLU A 79 -28.69 1.60 -3.45
CA GLU A 79 -29.46 1.65 -4.71
C GLU A 79 -29.52 3.08 -5.24
N PHE A 80 -29.82 4.02 -4.35
CA PHE A 80 -29.89 5.44 -4.65
C PHE A 80 -28.66 6.17 -4.10
N PRO A 81 -27.84 6.80 -4.95
CA PRO A 81 -26.61 7.45 -4.53
C PRO A 81 -26.91 8.60 -3.54
N ARG A 82 -26.16 8.63 -2.44
CA ARG A 82 -26.32 9.61 -1.35
C ARG A 82 -25.11 10.54 -1.26
N GLY A 83 -25.20 11.58 -0.43
CA GLY A 83 -24.08 12.48 -0.14
C GLY A 83 -23.89 13.65 -1.12
N VAL A 84 -22.70 14.24 -1.08
CA VAL A 84 -22.33 15.51 -1.74
C VAL A 84 -22.01 15.30 -3.22
N TRP A 85 -22.25 16.32 -4.05
CA TRP A 85 -21.93 16.34 -5.49
C TRP A 85 -20.42 16.50 -5.74
N VAL A 86 -19.67 15.40 -5.61
CA VAL A 86 -18.24 15.34 -5.97
C VAL A 86 -18.09 14.51 -7.24
N CYS A 87 -17.81 15.15 -8.38
CA CYS A 87 -17.72 14.49 -9.68
C CYS A 87 -16.33 13.92 -10.01
N THR A 88 -15.53 13.62 -8.99
CA THR A 88 -14.18 13.04 -9.14
C THR A 88 -14.06 11.84 -8.22
N HIS A 89 -13.42 10.77 -8.69
CA HIS A 89 -13.21 9.57 -7.89
C HIS A 89 -12.35 9.89 -6.65
N THR A 90 -12.86 9.51 -5.48
CA THR A 90 -12.17 9.70 -4.18
C THR A 90 -11.72 8.37 -3.56
N CYS A 91 -12.16 7.25 -4.14
CA CYS A 91 -11.75 5.89 -3.80
C CYS A 91 -11.67 5.04 -5.07
N THR A 92 -10.90 3.96 -5.02
CA THR A 92 -10.79 2.94 -6.08
C THR A 92 -11.39 1.61 -5.62
N SER A 93 -11.26 1.28 -4.33
CA SER A 93 -11.79 0.06 -3.71
C SER A 93 -12.32 0.34 -2.30
N ASP A 94 -13.13 -0.57 -1.77
CA ASP A 94 -13.61 -0.57 -0.38
C ASP A 94 -12.47 -0.40 0.65
N SER A 95 -11.26 -0.90 0.33
CA SER A 95 -10.05 -0.75 1.16
C SER A 95 -9.66 0.71 1.41
N ASP A 96 -9.98 1.60 0.47
CA ASP A 96 -9.62 3.02 0.56
C ASP A 96 -10.56 3.79 1.49
N CYS A 97 -11.71 3.20 1.79
CA CYS A 97 -12.71 3.82 2.64
C CYS A 97 -12.49 3.47 4.11
N PRO A 98 -12.70 4.41 5.05
CA PRO A 98 -12.53 4.13 6.47
C PRO A 98 -13.67 3.27 7.01
N ARG A 99 -13.39 2.46 8.03
CA ARG A 99 -14.40 1.66 8.76
C ARG A 99 -15.22 0.79 7.80
N ALA A 100 -16.54 0.72 7.99
CA ALA A 100 -17.46 -0.07 7.18
C ALA A 100 -17.94 0.62 5.89
N LEU A 101 -17.39 1.79 5.51
CA LEU A 101 -17.80 2.48 4.29
C LEU A 101 -17.31 1.72 3.04
N LYS A 102 -18.17 1.66 2.02
CA LYS A 102 -17.88 1.04 0.72
C LYS A 102 -17.59 2.09 -0.35
N CYS A 103 -16.78 1.73 -1.35
CA CYS A 103 -16.47 2.59 -2.48
C CYS A 103 -17.53 2.42 -3.57
N CYS A 104 -18.47 3.37 -3.64
CA CYS A 104 -19.69 3.24 -4.44
C CYS A 104 -19.91 4.45 -5.35
N PRO A 105 -20.63 4.30 -6.48
CA PRO A 105 -20.98 5.41 -7.35
C PRO A 105 -21.89 6.40 -6.63
N ASN A 106 -21.61 7.69 -6.77
CA ASN A 106 -22.40 8.78 -6.21
C ASN A 106 -23.34 9.38 -7.28
N ARG A 107 -23.99 10.50 -6.94
CA ARG A 107 -24.99 11.15 -7.81
C ARG A 107 -24.43 11.62 -9.16
N CYS A 108 -23.13 11.83 -9.25
CA CYS A 108 -22.43 12.22 -10.48
C CYS A 108 -21.81 11.02 -11.21
N GLY A 109 -21.97 9.80 -10.69
CA GLY A 109 -21.35 8.57 -11.21
C GLY A 109 -19.90 8.37 -10.77
N ALA A 110 -19.29 9.31 -10.06
CA ALA A 110 -17.95 9.15 -9.51
C ALA A 110 -17.96 8.23 -8.27
N LEU A 111 -16.86 7.51 -8.02
CA LEU A 111 -16.73 6.66 -6.85
C LEU A 111 -16.40 7.47 -5.60
N ALA A 112 -17.20 7.25 -4.55
CA ALA A 112 -17.01 7.86 -3.25
C ALA A 112 -17.36 6.88 -2.12
N CYS A 113 -16.75 7.09 -0.96
CA CYS A 113 -17.04 6.30 0.23
C CYS A 113 -18.45 6.58 0.75
N GLN A 114 -19.31 5.57 0.73
CA GLN A 114 -20.70 5.66 1.15
C GLN A 114 -21.02 4.61 2.22
N LYS A 115 -22.02 4.92 3.05
CA LYS A 115 -22.55 3.95 4.01
C LYS A 115 -23.25 2.84 3.20
N PRO A 116 -22.89 1.57 3.42
CA PRO A 116 -23.56 0.48 2.73
C PRO A 116 -25.00 0.33 3.19
N ASP A 117 -25.84 -0.16 2.29
CA ASP A 117 -27.11 -0.77 2.69
C ASP A 117 -26.82 -2.18 3.23
N ALA A 118 -27.64 -2.64 4.17
CA ALA A 118 -27.45 -3.98 4.75
C ALA A 118 -27.46 -5.02 3.63
N ASP A 119 -26.59 -6.02 3.73
CA ASP A 119 -26.80 -7.22 2.93
C ASP A 119 -28.17 -7.77 3.35
N GLU A 120 -29.05 -8.03 2.38
CA GLU A 120 -30.14 -8.97 2.62
C GLU A 120 -29.46 -10.31 2.94
N GLU A 121 -29.18 -10.57 4.22
CA GLU A 121 -28.95 -11.93 4.66
C GLU A 121 -30.20 -12.72 4.27
N PRO A 122 -30.07 -13.85 3.58
CA PRO A 122 -31.14 -14.83 3.57
C PRO A 122 -31.49 -15.06 5.03
N ALA A 123 -32.76 -14.90 5.40
CA ALA A 123 -33.23 -15.20 6.73
C ALA A 123 -32.60 -16.55 7.17
N GLU A 124 -31.85 -16.55 8.27
CA GLU A 124 -31.59 -17.79 8.99
C GLU A 124 -32.97 -18.44 9.18
N GLU A 125 -33.24 -19.53 8.45
CA GLU A 125 -34.37 -20.40 8.76
C GLU A 125 -34.10 -20.98 10.15
N PRO A 126 -34.94 -20.69 11.16
CA PRO A 126 -34.81 -21.35 12.45
C PRO A 126 -35.45 -22.74 12.37
N ALA A 127 -34.63 -23.79 12.36
CA ALA A 127 -34.77 -25.05 13.14
C ALA A 127 -33.88 -26.16 12.58
#